data_AF-A0A8D5FLS0-F1
#
_entry.id   AF-A0A8D5FLS0-F1
#
_cell.length_a   1.000
_cell.length_b   1.000
_cell.length_c   1.000
_cell.angle_alpha   90.00
_cell.angle_beta   90.00
_cell.angle_gamma   90.00
#
_symmetry.space_group_name_H-M   'P 1'
#
loop_
_entity.id
_entity.type
_entity.pdbx_description
1 polymer ?
#
loop_
_entity_poly.entity_id
_entity_poly.type
_entity_poly.pdbx_seq_one_letter_code
_entity_poly.pdbx_strand_id
1 'polypeptide(L)'
;MRDAKKGQILLRSDPASAKDYIHIDDVAFLVKEIACRGKQKIYNVAGGRQITHAEWLEQLVCLTGCTVEVEEGAPLVKFVPVDISRVKEEFGFSSQSVFTVLENRI
;
A
#
# COMPACT_ATOMS: atom_id res chain seq x y z
N MET A 1 11.40 -20.61 1.04
CA MET A 1 9.95 -20.91 0.95
C MET A 1 9.55 -22.01 1.95
N ARG A 2 9.56 -21.73 3.26
CA ARG A 2 9.08 -22.69 4.29
C ARG A 2 7.71 -22.26 4.84
N ASP A 3 7.50 -20.96 4.97
CA ASP A 3 6.25 -20.40 5.53
C ASP A 3 5.11 -20.36 4.48
N ALA A 4 5.44 -20.06 3.21
CA ALA A 4 4.48 -20.06 2.11
C ALA A 4 3.77 -21.41 1.88
N LYS A 5 4.36 -22.53 2.34
CA LYS A 5 3.73 -23.87 2.22
C LYS A 5 2.78 -24.22 3.37
N LYS A 6 2.82 -23.46 4.47
CA LYS A 6 2.01 -23.74 5.68
C LYS A 6 0.72 -22.93 5.76
N GLY A 7 0.53 -21.94 4.88
CA GLY A 7 -0.59 -21.01 5.00
C GLY A 7 -0.52 -20.19 6.29
N GLN A 8 0.69 -19.80 6.71
CA GLN A 8 0.92 -19.03 7.94
C GLN A 8 1.68 -17.74 7.62
N ILE A 9 1.22 -16.62 8.17
CA ILE A 9 1.89 -15.33 8.16
C ILE A 9 2.50 -15.09 9.55
N LEU A 10 3.79 -14.80 9.61
CA LEU A 10 4.45 -14.27 10.81
C LEU A 10 4.71 -12.77 10.63
N LEU A 11 4.01 -11.95 11.39
CA LEU A 11 4.17 -10.50 11.36
C LEU A 11 5.25 -10.06 12.38
N ARG A 12 6.36 -9.50 11.87
CA ARG A 12 7.51 -9.00 12.67
C ARG A 12 7.47 -7.48 12.91
N SER A 13 6.28 -6.92 12.91
CA SER A 13 6.03 -5.50 13.13
C SER A 13 4.68 -5.35 13.78
N ASP A 14 4.46 -4.28 14.53
CA ASP A 14 3.17 -4.05 15.17
C ASP A 14 2.05 -3.98 14.11
N PRO A 15 0.88 -4.62 14.32
CA PRO A 15 -0.27 -4.54 13.43
C PRO A 15 -0.74 -3.11 13.12
N ALA A 16 -0.52 -2.15 14.03
CA ALA A 16 -0.82 -0.74 13.85
C ALA A 16 0.26 0.02 13.04
N SER A 17 1.34 -0.65 12.63
CA SER A 17 2.29 -0.10 11.67
C SER A 17 1.60 0.08 10.33
N ALA A 18 1.92 1.16 9.62
CA ALA A 18 1.21 1.52 8.39
C ALA A 18 2.16 2.00 7.30
N LYS A 19 1.77 1.77 6.05
CA LYS A 19 2.51 2.21 4.85
C LYS A 19 1.54 2.77 3.82
N ASP A 20 2.01 3.74 3.05
CA ASP A 20 1.29 4.28 1.90
C ASP A 20 1.71 3.49 0.65
N TYR A 21 0.78 2.71 0.09
CA TYR A 21 1.02 1.87 -1.07
C TYR A 21 0.40 2.51 -2.31
N ILE A 22 1.08 2.38 -3.45
CA ILE A 22 0.59 2.81 -4.76
C ILE A 22 0.74 1.67 -5.75
N HIS A 23 -0.25 1.50 -6.63
CA HIS A 23 -0.17 0.51 -7.70
C HIS A 23 0.82 0.95 -8.80
N ILE A 24 1.50 0.00 -9.44
CA ILE A 24 2.52 0.34 -10.44
C ILE A 24 1.94 1.05 -11.67
N ASP A 25 0.70 0.74 -12.05
CA ASP A 25 0.04 1.40 -13.18
C ASP A 25 -0.30 2.87 -12.86
N ASP A 26 -0.64 3.16 -11.60
CA ASP A 26 -0.86 4.54 -11.13
C ASP A 26 0.45 5.34 -11.17
N VAL A 27 1.57 4.70 -10.79
CA VAL A 27 2.91 5.32 -10.91
C VAL A 27 3.22 5.61 -12.38
N ALA A 28 3.01 4.64 -13.28
CA ALA A 28 3.27 4.81 -14.71
C ALA A 28 2.41 5.94 -15.31
N PHE A 29 1.13 6.00 -14.93
CA PHE A 29 0.23 7.09 -15.31
C PHE A 29 0.76 8.46 -14.85
N LEU A 30 1.10 8.59 -13.57
CA LEU A 30 1.56 9.85 -12.99
C LEU A 30 2.88 10.32 -13.57
N VAL A 31 3.86 9.42 -13.73
CA VAL A 31 5.16 9.78 -14.34
C VAL A 31 4.97 10.32 -15.75
N LYS A 32 4.07 9.72 -16.53
CA LYS A 32 3.73 10.20 -17.88
C LYS A 32 3.06 11.58 -17.84
N GLU A 33 2.06 11.81 -16.99
CA GLU A 33 1.39 13.11 -16.88
C GLU A 33 2.35 14.21 -16.39
N ILE A 34 3.19 13.92 -15.39
CA ILE A 34 4.23 14.85 -14.89
C ILE A 34 5.21 15.21 -16.00
N ALA A 35 5.72 14.24 -16.74
CA ALA A 35 6.72 14.47 -17.79
C ALA A 35 6.15 15.30 -18.96
N CYS A 36 4.88 15.10 -19.32
CA CYS A 36 4.28 15.74 -20.48
C CYS A 36 3.60 17.08 -20.15
N ARG A 37 3.06 17.24 -18.94
CA ARG A 37 2.14 18.35 -18.60
C ARG A 37 2.42 19.00 -17.25
N GLY A 38 3.36 18.47 -16.47
CA GLY A 38 3.66 18.93 -15.12
C GLY A 38 4.10 20.39 -15.07
N LYS A 39 3.50 21.14 -14.15
CA LYS A 39 3.78 22.56 -13.87
C LYS A 39 4.63 22.78 -12.62
N GLN A 40 4.70 21.80 -11.72
CA GLN A 40 5.47 21.85 -10.48
C GLN A 40 6.87 21.27 -10.66
N LYS A 41 7.81 21.72 -9.83
CA LYS A 41 9.18 21.17 -9.85
C LYS A 41 9.31 19.81 -9.17
N ILE A 42 8.46 19.54 -8.19
CA ILE A 42 8.51 18.34 -7.35
C ILE A 42 7.09 17.85 -7.12
N TYR A 43 6.90 16.54 -7.24
CA TYR A 43 5.64 15.85 -6.98
C TYR A 43 5.88 14.70 -6.00
N ASN A 44 4.95 14.52 -5.07
CA ASN A 44 4.85 13.28 -4.31
C ASN A 44 4.02 12.29 -5.14
N VAL A 45 4.59 11.11 -5.41
CA VAL A 45 3.93 10.01 -6.13
C VAL A 45 3.66 8.89 -5.12
N ALA A 46 2.43 8.84 -4.62
CA ALA A 46 1.98 7.90 -3.58
C ALA A 46 0.47 7.66 -3.68
N GLY A 47 -0.05 6.69 -2.93
CA GLY A 47 -1.48 6.38 -2.91
C GLY A 47 -2.31 7.39 -2.11
N GLY A 48 -1.67 8.08 -1.15
CA GLY A 48 -2.30 9.10 -0.32
C GLY A 48 -3.22 8.53 0.76
N ARG A 49 -3.16 7.21 1.00
CA ARG A 49 -3.83 6.52 2.09
C ARG A 49 -2.85 5.54 2.72
N GLN A 50 -2.66 5.68 4.02
CA GLN A 50 -1.91 4.69 4.79
C GLN A 50 -2.78 3.47 5.06
N ILE A 51 -2.20 2.29 4.85
CA ILE A 51 -2.80 0.99 5.11
C ILE A 51 -1.99 0.34 6.21
N THR A 52 -2.68 -0.04 7.28
CA THR A 52 -2.09 -0.75 8.42
C THR A 52 -1.76 -2.19 8.07
N HIS A 53 -0.84 -2.80 8.81
CA HIS A 53 -0.57 -4.22 8.69
C HIS A 53 -1.79 -5.04 9.12
N ALA A 54 -2.57 -4.58 10.10
CA ALA A 54 -3.84 -5.20 10.47
C ALA A 54 -4.83 -5.30 9.28
N GLU A 55 -5.02 -4.21 8.52
CA GLU A 55 -5.85 -4.24 7.31
C GLU A 55 -5.34 -5.26 6.28
N TRP A 56 -4.01 -5.33 6.05
CA TRP A 56 -3.43 -6.33 5.17
C TRP A 56 -3.68 -7.77 5.65
N LEU A 57 -3.49 -8.02 6.94
CA LEU A 57 -3.71 -9.33 7.53
C LEU A 57 -5.17 -9.76 7.39
N GLU A 58 -6.12 -8.87 7.67
CA GLU A 58 -7.55 -9.14 7.50
C GLU A 58 -7.88 -9.57 6.06
N GLN A 59 -7.38 -8.81 5.08
CA GLN A 59 -7.62 -9.11 3.67
C GLN A 59 -6.97 -10.43 3.22
N LEU A 60 -5.72 -10.69 3.63
CA LEU A 60 -5.03 -11.92 3.28
C LEU A 60 -5.65 -13.16 3.93
N VAL A 61 -6.09 -13.06 5.19
CA VAL A 61 -6.81 -14.14 5.88
C VAL A 61 -8.14 -14.41 5.20
N CYS A 62 -8.90 -13.36 4.84
CA CYS A 62 -10.17 -13.49 4.13
C CYS A 62 -10.00 -14.22 2.79
N LEU A 63 -8.99 -13.83 2.00
CA LEU A 63 -8.78 -14.37 0.65
C LEU A 63 -8.17 -15.79 0.65
N THR A 64 -7.37 -16.14 1.65
CA THR A 64 -6.55 -17.37 1.59
C THR A 64 -6.85 -18.38 2.70
N GLY A 65 -7.55 -17.98 3.76
CA GLY A 65 -7.76 -18.80 4.96
C GLY A 65 -6.49 -19.05 5.78
N CYS A 66 -5.42 -18.28 5.54
CA CYS A 66 -4.16 -18.41 6.27
C CYS A 66 -4.33 -18.06 7.75
N THR A 67 -3.42 -18.56 8.59
CA THR A 67 -3.31 -18.14 9.99
C THR A 67 -2.26 -17.04 10.14
N VAL A 68 -2.40 -16.24 11.21
CA VAL A 68 -1.50 -15.13 11.50
C VAL A 68 -0.95 -15.27 12.91
N GLU A 69 0.35 -15.07 13.04
CA GLU A 69 1.06 -14.93 14.31
C GLU A 69 1.80 -13.59 14.31
N VAL A 70 1.77 -12.86 15.42
CA VAL A 70 2.52 -11.61 15.60
C VAL A 70 3.66 -11.88 16.55
N GLU A 71 4.87 -11.51 16.17
CA GLU A 71 6.06 -11.65 17.01
C GLU A 71 5.92 -10.83 18.29
N GLU A 72 6.24 -11.43 19.43
CA GLU A 72 6.19 -10.73 20.73
C GLU A 72 7.14 -9.54 20.72
N GLY A 73 6.66 -8.35 21.13
CA GLY A 73 7.45 -7.13 21.13
C GLY A 73 7.74 -6.56 19.73
N ALA A 74 7.00 -6.99 18.71
CA ALA A 74 7.13 -6.48 17.35
C ALA A 74 7.07 -4.93 17.30
N PRO A 75 8.04 -4.27 16.64
CA PRO A 75 8.16 -2.82 16.71
C PRO A 75 7.07 -2.10 15.93
N LEU A 76 6.58 -0.99 16.48
CA LEU A 76 5.68 -0.07 15.80
C LEU A 76 6.43 0.84 14.84
N VAL A 77 6.02 0.81 13.56
CA VAL A 77 6.58 1.67 12.51
C VAL A 77 5.48 2.55 11.93
N LYS A 78 5.54 3.85 12.21
CA LYS A 78 4.63 4.85 11.64
C LYS A 78 5.39 5.83 10.75
N PHE A 79 4.81 6.12 9.60
CA PHE A 79 5.26 7.17 8.70
C PHE A 79 4.27 8.33 8.73
N VAL A 80 4.72 9.51 8.34
CA VAL A 80 3.81 10.65 8.12
C VAL A 80 3.00 10.37 6.84
N PRO A 81 1.70 10.71 6.78
CA PRO A 81 0.93 10.62 5.54
C PRO A 81 1.58 11.42 4.40
N VAL A 82 1.57 10.86 3.19
CA VAL A 82 2.14 11.54 2.01
C VAL A 82 1.07 12.45 1.41
N ASP A 83 1.36 13.75 1.36
CA ASP A 83 0.48 14.70 0.67
C ASP A 83 0.60 14.55 -0.84
N ILE A 84 -0.51 14.20 -1.49
CA ILE A 84 -0.62 14.04 -2.95
C ILE A 84 -1.52 15.11 -3.60
N SER A 85 -1.81 16.22 -2.90
CA SER A 85 -2.62 17.35 -3.37
C SER A 85 -2.27 17.78 -4.80
N ARG A 86 -0.98 17.96 -5.10
CA ARG A 86 -0.51 18.41 -6.44
C ARG A 86 -0.97 17.50 -7.57
N VAL A 87 -0.78 16.18 -7.44
CA VAL A 87 -1.17 15.25 -8.51
C VAL A 87 -2.69 15.09 -8.60
N LYS A 88 -3.40 15.23 -7.48
CA LYS A 88 -4.87 15.25 -7.45
C LYS A 88 -5.43 16.47 -8.18
N GLU A 89 -4.97 17.65 -7.81
CA GLU A 89 -5.47 18.92 -8.36
C GLU A 89 -5.07 19.12 -9.83
N GLU A 90 -3.85 18.73 -10.20
CA GLU A 90 -3.33 19.01 -11.54
C GLU A 90 -3.77 17.97 -12.60
N PHE A 91 -3.85 16.69 -12.21
CA PHE A 91 -4.14 15.60 -13.15
C PHE A 91 -5.48 14.90 -12.88
N GLY A 92 -6.24 15.35 -11.88
CA GLY A 92 -7.46 14.65 -11.45
C GLY A 92 -7.17 13.24 -10.91
N PHE A 93 -5.96 13.00 -10.41
CA PHE A 93 -5.53 11.66 -10.00
C PHE A 93 -6.29 11.16 -8.78
N SER A 94 -6.67 9.88 -8.80
CA SER A 94 -7.16 9.14 -7.65
C SER A 94 -6.52 7.76 -7.66
N SER A 95 -5.84 7.40 -6.57
CA SER A 95 -5.17 6.10 -6.45
C SER A 95 -6.18 4.97 -6.47
N GLN A 96 -5.83 3.88 -7.14
CA GLN A 96 -6.54 2.62 -7.04
C GLN A 96 -6.31 2.00 -5.66
N SER A 97 -7.34 1.33 -5.14
CA SER A 97 -7.21 0.53 -3.91
C SER A 97 -6.37 -0.71 -4.21
N VAL A 98 -5.30 -0.91 -3.42
CA VAL A 98 -4.45 -2.10 -3.56
C VAL A 98 -5.20 -3.40 -3.28
N PHE A 99 -6.27 -3.37 -2.47
CA PHE A 99 -7.07 -4.56 -2.19
C PHE A 99 -7.94 -4.96 -3.37
N THR A 100 -8.54 -3.99 -4.07
CA THR A 100 -9.28 -4.27 -5.31
C THR A 100 -8.37 -4.87 -6.38
N VAL A 101 -7.12 -4.42 -6.47
CA VAL A 101 -6.15 -5.02 -7.41
C VAL A 101 -5.76 -6.43 -6.98
N LEU A 102 -5.58 -6.67 -5.68
CA LEU A 102 -5.20 -7.97 -5.12
C LEU A 102 -6.28 -9.03 -5.37
N GLU A 103 -7.55 -8.70 -5.14
CA GLU A 103 -8.71 -9.57 -5.40
C GLU A 103 -8.78 -10.03 -6.86
N ASN A 104 -8.39 -9.20 -7.82
CA ASN A 104 -8.39 -9.55 -9.24
C ASN A 104 -7.22 -10.49 -9.65
N ARG A 105 -6.32 -10.85 -8.73
CA ARG A 105 -5.10 -11.62 -9.02
C ARG A 105 -4.97 -12.94 -8.25
N ILE A 106 -5.83 -13.19 -7.26
CA ILE A 106 -5.88 -14.42 -6.45
C ILE A 106 -7.12 -15.21 -6.84
#